data_AF-A0A7J8QH62-F1
#
_entry.id   AF-A0A7J8QH62-F1
#
_cell.length_a   1.000
_cell.length_b   1.000
_cell.length_c   1.000
_cell.angle_alpha   90.00
_cell.angle_beta   90.00
_cell.angle_gamma   90.00
#
_symmetry.space_group_name_H-M   'P 1'
#
loop_
_entity.id
_entity.type
_entity.pdbx_description
1 polymer ?
#
loop_
_entity_poly.entity_id
_entity_poly.type
_entity_poly.pdbx_seq_one_letter_code
_entity_poly.pdbx_strand_id
1 'polypeptide(L)'
;MSSMQKGEVWVNEQSIGRYWVSFLTSKGNPSQTLYHVPRSFLNPTGNLLVVLEELNGDPLQISLNTISLVNVNSPFSYHHLPQ
;
A
#
# COMPACT_ATOMS: atom_id res chain seq x y z
N MET A 1 0.65 5.05 2.27
CA MET A 1 -0.68 5.40 2.84
C MET A 1 -0.62 5.72 4.33
N SER A 2 0.55 6.00 4.92
CA SER A 2 0.69 6.17 6.38
C SER A 2 -0.05 7.38 6.97
N SER A 3 -0.41 8.37 6.15
CA SER A 3 -1.22 9.54 6.52
C SER A 3 -2.74 9.33 6.37
N MET A 4 -3.15 8.20 5.80
CA MET A 4 -4.54 7.83 5.56
C MET A 4 -5.04 6.96 6.72
N GLN A 5 -6.34 6.64 6.75
CA GLN A 5 -6.89 5.81 7.83
C GLN A 5 -7.56 4.54 7.32
N LYS A 6 -8.67 4.64 6.57
CA LYS A 6 -9.40 3.48 6.07
C LYS A 6 -10.12 3.81 4.76
N GLY A 7 -10.10 2.88 3.83
CA GLY A 7 -10.90 2.99 2.61
C GLY A 7 -10.46 2.03 1.52
N GLU A 8 -10.60 2.47 0.27
CA GLU A 8 -10.27 1.69 -0.92
C GLU A 8 -9.55 2.58 -1.95
N VAL A 9 -8.70 1.95 -2.78
CA VAL A 9 -7.87 2.62 -3.77
C VAL A 9 -8.03 1.96 -5.13
N TRP A 10 -8.04 2.79 -6.18
CA TRP A 10 -8.03 2.35 -7.57
C TRP A 10 -6.90 3.02 -8.34
N VAL A 11 -6.32 2.28 -9.28
CA VAL A 11 -5.34 2.77 -10.26
C VAL A 11 -5.89 2.46 -11.65
N ASN A 12 -6.11 3.50 -12.46
CA ASN A 12 -6.66 3.36 -13.80
C ASN A 12 -7.92 2.46 -13.84
N GLU A 13 -8.91 2.79 -13.02
CA GLU A 13 -10.20 2.06 -12.87
C GLU A 13 -10.10 0.67 -12.22
N GLN A 14 -8.89 0.16 -11.96
CA GLN A 14 -8.69 -1.16 -11.35
C GLN A 14 -8.48 -1.03 -9.84
N SER A 15 -9.30 -1.72 -9.04
CA SER A 15 -9.15 -1.73 -7.58
C SER A 15 -7.84 -2.42 -7.18
N ILE A 16 -7.08 -1.79 -6.28
CA ILE A 16 -5.93 -2.42 -5.60
C ILE A 16 -6.30 -2.90 -4.19
N GLY A 17 -7.60 -2.86 -3.85
CA GLY A 17 -8.17 -3.33 -2.60
C GLY A 17 -8.25 -2.29 -1.49
N ARG A 18 -8.68 -2.76 -0.33
CA ARG A 18 -8.89 -1.94 0.86
C ARG A 18 -7.57 -1.63 1.56
N TYR A 19 -7.46 -0.41 2.06
CA TYR A 19 -6.46 -0.04 3.06
C TYR A 19 -7.10 0.17 4.43
N TRP A 20 -6.33 -0.14 5.47
CA TRP A 20 -6.76 0.06 6.85
C TRP A 20 -5.56 0.36 7.76
N VAL A 21 -5.02 1.56 7.59
CA VAL A 21 -3.85 2.04 8.35
C VAL A 21 -4.18 2.25 9.83
N SER A 22 -5.42 2.65 10.15
CA SER A 22 -5.87 2.79 11.54
C SER A 22 -6.09 1.44 12.26
N PHE A 23 -5.97 0.31 11.55
CA PHE A 23 -5.95 -1.00 12.19
C PHE A 23 -4.54 -1.29 12.73
N LEU A 24 -4.38 -1.15 14.03
CA LEU A 24 -3.10 -1.20 14.71
C LEU A 24 -2.79 -2.60 15.25
N THR A 25 -1.51 -2.95 15.19
CA THR A 25 -0.93 -4.06 15.95
C THR A 25 -1.01 -3.81 17.46
N SER A 26 -0.75 -4.82 18.27
CA SER A 26 -0.67 -4.69 19.75
C SER A 26 0.38 -3.68 20.23
N LYS A 27 1.34 -3.31 19.37
CA LYS A 27 2.37 -2.30 19.65
C LYS A 27 1.97 -0.89 19.21
N GLY A 28 0.75 -0.69 18.73
CA GLY A 28 0.24 0.60 18.26
C GLY A 28 0.70 1.01 16.86
N ASN A 29 1.42 0.14 16.14
CA ASN A 29 1.84 0.42 14.76
C ASN A 29 0.76 -0.02 13.76
N PRO A 30 0.55 0.71 12.65
CA PRO A 30 -0.30 0.24 11.56
C PRO A 30 0.08 -1.16 11.09
N SER A 31 -0.92 -2.02 10.90
CA SER A 31 -0.73 -3.38 10.36
C SER A 31 -0.16 -3.39 8.94
N GLN A 32 -0.52 -2.39 8.12
CA GLN A 32 -0.05 -2.24 6.75
C GLN A 32 -0.08 -0.78 6.29
N THR A 33 1.05 -0.29 5.76
CA THR A 33 1.20 1.10 5.24
C THR A 33 1.54 1.17 3.75
N LEU A 34 2.02 0.05 3.19
CA LEU A 34 2.37 -0.14 1.78
C LEU A 34 1.33 -1.03 1.10
N TYR A 35 0.85 -0.59 -0.05
CA TYR A 35 -0.18 -1.27 -0.84
C TYR A 35 0.37 -1.48 -2.24
N HIS A 36 0.24 -2.71 -2.74
CA HIS A 36 0.85 -3.11 -4.00
C HIS A 36 0.02 -2.56 -5.17
N VAL A 37 0.69 -1.86 -6.09
CA VAL A 37 0.13 -1.46 -7.38
C VAL A 37 0.73 -2.38 -8.45
N PRO A 38 -0.04 -3.32 -9.03
CA PRO A 38 0.45 -4.17 -10.10
C PRO A 38 0.95 -3.34 -11.28
N ARG A 39 2.14 -3.65 -11.80
CA ARG A 39 2.74 -2.89 -12.90
C ARG A 39 1.87 -2.89 -14.16
N SER A 40 1.07 -3.94 -14.38
CA SER A 40 0.11 -4.03 -15.48
C SER A 40 -1.04 -3.03 -15.39
N PHE A 41 -1.26 -2.38 -14.24
CA PHE A 41 -2.30 -1.36 -14.08
C PHE A 41 -1.79 0.02 -14.51
N LEU A 42 -0.49 0.20 -14.75
CA LEU A 42 0.13 1.47 -15.06
C LEU A 42 0.33 1.68 -16.56
N ASN A 43 0.00 2.89 -17.01
CA ASN A 43 0.41 3.45 -18.29
C ASN A 43 1.79 4.14 -18.15
N PRO A 44 2.53 4.35 -19.26
CA PRO A 44 3.80 5.10 -19.23
C PRO A 44 3.66 6.51 -18.63
N THR A 45 2.54 7.18 -18.90
CA THR A 45 2.18 8.50 -18.36
C THR A 45 0.67 8.60 -18.17
N GLY A 46 0.20 9.65 -17.47
CA GLY A 46 -1.25 9.94 -17.36
C GLY A 46 -2.03 8.94 -16.51
N ASN A 47 -1.39 8.34 -15.51
CA ASN A 47 -2.07 7.44 -14.57
C ASN A 47 -3.02 8.21 -13.65
N LEU A 48 -4.20 7.66 -13.42
CA LEU A 48 -5.17 8.16 -12.46
C LEU A 48 -5.16 7.31 -11.19
N LEU A 49 -4.96 7.96 -10.06
CA LEU A 49 -5.13 7.39 -8.72
C LEU A 49 -6.42 7.94 -8.13
N VAL A 50 -7.34 7.05 -7.74
CA VAL A 50 -8.56 7.41 -7.01
C VAL A 50 -8.47 6.80 -5.62
N VAL A 51 -8.75 7.60 -4.60
CA VAL A 51 -8.74 7.19 -3.20
C VAL A 51 -10.08 7.56 -2.58
N LEU A 52 -10.79 6.58 -2.06
CA LEU A 52 -11.89 6.80 -1.14
C LEU A 52 -11.31 6.75 0.29
N GLU A 53 -11.50 7.81 1.07
CA GLU A 53 -11.19 7.83 2.49
C GLU A 53 -12.49 7.85 3.27
N GLU A 54 -12.69 6.84 4.09
CA GLU A 54 -13.88 6.66 4.91
C GLU A 54 -13.82 7.50 6.22
N LEU A 55 -12.62 7.95 6.60
CA LEU A 55 -12.39 8.73 7.80
C LEU A 55 -11.73 10.08 7.43
N ASN A 56 -10.59 10.43 8.05
CA ASN A 56 -10.02 11.78 7.94
C ASN A 56 -8.51 11.74 7.67
N GLY A 57 -8.11 11.06 6.60
CA GLY A 57 -6.73 10.96 6.13
C GLY A 57 -6.25 12.23 5.42
N ASP A 58 -4.93 12.46 5.39
CA ASP A 58 -4.32 13.51 4.58
C ASP A 58 -3.77 12.94 3.26
N PRO A 59 -4.42 13.22 2.12
CA PRO A 59 -3.99 12.70 0.82
C PRO A 59 -2.69 13.33 0.30
N LEU A 60 -2.27 14.50 0.80
CA LEU A 60 -1.07 15.19 0.31
C LEU A 60 0.24 14.45 0.65
N GLN A 61 0.19 13.52 1.60
CA GLN A 61 1.34 12.74 2.05
C GLN A 61 1.38 11.32 1.42
N ILE A 62 0.48 11.02 0.47
CA ILE A 62 0.54 9.76 -0.27
C ILE A 62 1.73 9.82 -1.25
N SER A 63 2.56 8.77 -1.22
CA SER A 63 3.70 8.61 -2.11
C SER A 63 3.70 7.25 -2.80
N LEU A 64 4.27 7.20 -4.01
CA LEU A 64 4.53 5.98 -4.75
C LEU A 64 5.99 5.57 -4.57
N ASN A 65 6.21 4.33 -4.14
CA ASN A 65 7.54 3.77 -3.95
C ASN A 65 7.81 2.68 -4.99
N THR A 66 9.04 2.64 -5.50
CA THR A 66 9.55 1.53 -6.30
C THR A 66 10.33 0.59 -5.39
N ILE A 67 9.97 -0.69 -5.38
CA ILE A 67 10.72 -1.73 -4.66
C ILE A 67 11.70 -2.36 -5.66
N SER A 68 13.00 -2.24 -5.40
CA SER A 68 14.05 -2.96 -6.12
C SER A 68 14.66 -4.04 -5.22
N LEU A 69 14.64 -5.28 -5.67
CA LEU A 69 15.37 -6.37 -5.01
C LEU A 69 16.80 -6.34 -5.54
N VAL A 70 17.74 -5.85 -4.73
CA VAL A 70 19.17 -6.04 -5.00
C VAL A 70 19.53 -7.41 -4.48
N ASN A 71 19.75 -8.38 -5.38
CA ASN A 71 20.16 -9.72 -4.97
C ASN A 71 21.64 -9.69 -4.54
N VAL A 72 21.87 -9.55 -3.24
CA VAL A 72 23.18 -9.79 -2.62
C VAL A 72 23.00 -10.92 -1.62
N ASN A 73 23.08 -12.16 -2.11
CA ASN A 73 23.30 -13.40 -1.36
C ASN A 73 22.76 -13.44 0.09
N SER A 74 21.44 -13.33 0.27
CA SER A 74 20.80 -13.56 1.57
C SER A 74 19.74 -14.65 1.43
N PRO A 75 19.76 -15.73 2.25
CA PRO A 75 18.77 -16.78 2.17
C PRO A 75 17.40 -16.23 2.56
N PHE A 76 16.42 -16.42 1.68
CA PHE A 76 15.03 -16.00 1.88
C PHE A 76 14.46 -16.61 3.15
N SER A 77 14.25 -15.82 4.21
CA SER A 77 13.38 -16.19 5.32
C SER A 77 12.02 -15.55 5.12
N TYR A 78 11.07 -16.31 4.56
CA TYR A 78 9.67 -15.98 4.72
C TYR A 78 9.28 -16.34 6.16
N HIS A 79 9.05 -15.34 7.02
CA HIS A 79 8.33 -15.56 8.26
C HIS A 79 6.86 -15.81 7.93
N HIS A 80 6.48 -17.07 7.80
CA HIS A 80 5.09 -17.48 7.82
C HIS A 80 4.52 -17.17 9.21
N LEU A 81 3.36 -16.50 9.25
CA LEU A 81 2.60 -16.33 10.49
C LEU A 81 2.16 -17.72 10.98
N PRO A 82 2.26 -18.01 12.29
CA PRO A 82 1.73 -19.25 12.83
C PRO A 82 0.21 -19.31 12.61
N GLN A 83 -0.26 -20.49 12.18
CA GLN A 83 -1.68 -20.86 12.12
C GLN A 83 -2.30 -20.87 13.52
#